data_AF-A0A947BQ77-F1
#
_entry.id   AF-A0A947BQ77-F1
#
_cell.length_a   1.000
_cell.length_b   1.000
_cell.length_c   1.000
_cell.angle_alpha   90.00
_cell.angle_beta   90.00
_cell.angle_gamma   90.00
#
_symmetry.space_group_name_H-M   'P 1'
#
loop_
_entity.id
_entity.type
_entity.pdbx_description
1 polymer ?
#
loop_
_entity_poly.entity_id
_entity_poly.type
_entity_poly.pdbx_seq_one_letter_code
_entity_poly.pdbx_strand_id
1 'polypeptide(L)'
;MDRTERFHLIDQMLCNQRVVTRAQFLDALEVSPATFKRDLEYLRDRLAAPIVWDRERRGYCYEQGEDGEQFQLPGLWFNTSEIQALLSMDALLANLQPGVLSNHIEPLRSRIRMLLD
;
A
#
# COMPACT_ATOMS: atom_id res chain seq x y z
N MET A 1 -13.87 0.47 0.12
CA MET A 1 -12.42 0.33 0.25
C MET A 1 -12.08 -1.01 0.88
N ASP A 2 -11.32 -1.84 0.17
CA ASP A 2 -10.83 -3.12 0.68
C ASP A 2 -9.87 -2.90 1.87
N ARG A 3 -9.66 -3.93 2.70
CA ARG A 3 -8.76 -3.83 3.86
C ARG A 3 -7.32 -3.57 3.47
N THR A 4 -6.85 -4.18 2.38
CA THR A 4 -5.48 -4.00 1.89
C THR A 4 -5.27 -2.59 1.35
N GLU A 5 -6.25 -2.05 0.62
CA GLU A 5 -6.23 -0.65 0.17
C GLU A 5 -6.11 0.30 1.37
N ARG A 6 -6.85 0.04 2.46
CA ARG A 6 -6.79 0.87 3.68
C ARG A 6 -5.41 0.86 4.31
N PHE A 7 -4.73 -0.28 4.31
CA PHE A 7 -3.37 -0.38 4.84
C PHE A 7 -2.38 0.44 4.04
N HIS A 8 -2.44 0.35 2.71
CA HIS A 8 -1.62 1.18 1.82
C HIS A 8 -1.87 2.66 2.00
N LEU A 9 -3.14 3.07 2.14
CA LEU A 9 -3.44 4.49 2.34
C LEU A 9 -2.93 4.97 3.71
N ILE A 10 -3.05 4.16 4.76
CA ILE A 10 -2.49 4.50 6.08
C ILE A 10 -0.97 4.69 5.98
N ASP A 11 -0.26 3.75 5.35
CA ASP A 11 1.18 3.84 5.13
C ASP A 11 1.58 5.10 4.37
N GLN A 12 0.93 5.33 3.23
CA GLN A 12 1.20 6.48 2.38
C GLN A 12 0.99 7.81 3.13
N MET A 13 -0.06 7.90 3.95
CA MET A 13 -0.31 9.08 4.78
C MET A 13 0.81 9.28 5.82
N LEU A 14 1.26 8.21 6.47
CA LEU A 14 2.32 8.25 7.49
C LEU A 14 3.72 8.50 6.90
N CYS A 15 3.99 8.03 5.69
CA CYS A 15 5.24 8.29 4.98
C CYS A 15 5.30 9.73 4.46
N ASN A 16 4.20 10.25 3.93
CA ASN A 16 4.16 11.60 3.33
C ASN A 16 4.04 12.73 4.37
N GLN A 17 3.53 12.43 5.56
CA GLN A 17 3.31 13.43 6.60
C GLN A 17 4.05 13.04 7.87
N ARG A 18 4.69 14.03 8.51
CA ARG A 18 5.38 13.80 9.79
C ARG A 18 4.46 13.29 10.89
N VAL A 19 3.18 13.70 10.88
CA VAL A 19 2.14 13.28 11.82
C VAL A 19 0.77 13.38 11.15
N VAL A 20 -0.07 12.35 11.31
CA VAL A 20 -1.44 12.27 10.78
C VAL A 20 -2.43 12.12 11.93
N THR A 21 -3.41 13.00 12.03
CA THR A 21 -4.45 12.95 13.07
C THR A 21 -5.47 11.84 12.78
N ARG A 22 -6.15 11.37 13.83
CA ARG A 22 -7.25 10.42 13.67
C ARG A 22 -8.36 10.93 12.76
N ALA A 23 -8.67 12.23 12.82
CA ALA A 23 -9.71 12.82 11.98
C ALA A 23 -9.35 12.71 10.49
N GLN A 24 -8.09 12.98 10.13
CA GLN A 24 -7.61 12.82 8.76
C GLN A 24 -7.69 11.37 8.28
N PHE A 25 -7.36 10.39 9.13
CA PHE A 25 -7.54 8.98 8.76
C PHE A 25 -9.00 8.61 8.54
N LEU A 26 -9.91 9.03 9.42
CA LEU A 26 -11.32 8.70 9.30
C LEU A 26 -11.96 9.34 8.06
N ASP A 27 -11.54 10.57 7.72
CA ASP A 27 -11.96 11.28 6.51
C ASP A 27 -11.43 10.57 5.24
N ALA A 28 -10.14 10.24 5.20
CA ALA A 28 -9.52 9.63 4.03
C ALA A 28 -9.92 8.16 3.81
N LEU A 29 -10.11 7.38 4.90
CA LEU A 29 -10.45 5.96 4.83
C LEU A 29 -11.97 5.73 4.75
N GLU A 30 -12.79 6.73 5.08
CA GLU A 30 -14.24 6.64 5.17
C GLU A 30 -14.74 5.46 6.03
N VAL A 31 -14.06 5.20 7.14
CA VAL A 31 -14.38 4.08 8.05
C VAL A 31 -14.75 4.55 9.45
N SER A 32 -15.41 3.66 10.21
CA SER A 32 -15.69 3.90 11.62
C SER A 32 -14.40 3.95 12.46
N PRO A 33 -14.41 4.67 13.59
CA PRO A 33 -13.36 4.61 14.60
C PRO A 33 -12.91 3.22 15.02
N ALA A 34 -13.86 2.29 15.16
CA ALA A 34 -13.58 0.92 15.58
C ALA A 34 -12.83 0.16 14.49
N THR A 35 -13.21 0.37 13.23
CA THR A 35 -12.52 -0.21 12.06
C THR A 35 -11.09 0.31 11.97
N PHE A 36 -10.90 1.63 12.03
CA PHE A 36 -9.57 2.25 12.02
C PHE A 36 -8.67 1.68 13.13
N LYS A 37 -9.21 1.55 14.36
CA LYS A 37 -8.45 0.97 15.48
C LYS A 37 -7.99 -0.46 15.19
N ARG A 38 -8.88 -1.31 14.65
CA ARG A 38 -8.56 -2.70 14.29
C ARG A 38 -7.54 -2.79 13.16
N ASP A 39 -7.60 -1.88 12.20
CA ASP A 39 -6.64 -1.82 11.11
C ASP A 39 -5.26 -1.39 11.62
N LEU A 40 -5.20 -0.39 12.51
CA LEU A 40 -3.96 0.05 13.15
C LEU A 40 -3.33 -1.04 14.04
N GLU A 41 -4.15 -1.77 14.80
CA GLU A 41 -3.72 -2.94 15.60
C GLU A 41 -3.14 -4.03 14.68
N TYR A 42 -3.78 -4.31 13.54
CA TYR A 42 -3.26 -5.27 12.58
C TYR A 42 -1.91 -4.86 11.98
N LEU A 43 -1.77 -3.60 11.56
CA LEU A 43 -0.51 -3.06 11.05
C LEU A 43 0.63 -3.22 12.07
N ARG A 44 0.37 -2.91 13.35
CA ARG A 44 1.36 -3.06 14.42
C ARG A 44 1.69 -4.51 14.75
N ASP A 45 0.67 -5.32 15.01
CA ASP A 45 0.86 -6.63 15.63
C ASP A 45 1.23 -7.71 14.61
N ARG A 46 0.76 -7.57 13.36
CA ARG A 46 0.98 -8.57 12.31
C ARG A 46 2.05 -8.16 11.31
N LEU A 47 2.15 -6.87 11.02
CA LEU A 47 3.10 -6.34 10.03
C LEU A 47 4.27 -5.60 10.69
N ALA A 48 4.34 -5.61 12.02
CA ALA A 48 5.39 -4.97 12.80
C ALA A 48 5.59 -3.48 12.45
N ALA A 49 4.52 -2.81 11.99
CA ALA A 49 4.59 -1.41 11.62
C ALA A 49 4.81 -0.54 12.87
N PRO A 50 5.89 0.25 12.96
CA PRO A 50 6.28 1.00 14.14
C PRO A 50 5.46 2.29 14.27
N ILE A 51 4.13 2.18 14.26
CA ILE A 51 3.22 3.33 14.30
C ILE A 51 3.01 3.76 15.75
N VAL A 52 3.47 4.95 16.12
CA VAL A 52 3.35 5.51 17.46
C VAL A 52 2.36 6.68 17.52
N TRP A 53 1.87 6.99 18.71
CA TRP A 53 1.04 8.18 18.96
C TRP A 53 1.90 9.30 19.54
N ASP A 54 2.07 10.38 18.79
CA ASP A 54 2.71 11.60 19.22
C ASP A 54 1.72 12.43 20.07
N ARG A 55 2.01 12.53 21.38
CA ARG A 55 1.15 13.26 22.33
C ARG A 55 1.19 14.77 22.12
N GLU A 56 2.32 15.33 21.71
CA GLU A 56 2.47 16.78 21.53
C GLU A 56 1.71 17.25 20.29
N ARG A 57 1.86 16.50 19.20
CA ARG A 57 1.23 16.82 17.90
C ARG A 57 -0.17 16.22 17.75
N ARG A 58 -0.60 15.40 18.72
CA ARG A 58 -1.93 14.74 18.79
C ARG A 58 -2.27 13.96 17.52
N GLY A 59 -1.32 13.15 17.05
CA GLY A 59 -1.51 12.31 15.88
C GLY A 59 -0.60 11.09 15.87
N TYR A 60 -0.67 10.32 14.79
CA TYR A 60 0.13 9.13 14.57
C TYR A 60 1.29 9.41 13.62
N CYS A 61 2.42 8.76 13.85
CA CYS A 61 3.60 8.79 12.99
C CYS A 61 4.32 7.46 13.05
N TYR A 62 5.24 7.23 12.12
CA TYR A 62 6.23 6.17 12.30
C TYR A 62 7.26 6.59 13.35
N GLU A 63 7.67 5.66 14.19
CA GLU A 63 8.82 5.81 15.07
C GLU A 63 10.04 6.11 14.21
N GLN A 64 10.76 7.19 14.53
CA GLN A 64 12.01 7.49 13.84
C GLN A 64 13.06 6.51 14.33
N GLY A 65 13.50 5.60 13.46
CA GLY A 65 14.66 4.76 13.73
C GLY A 65 15.91 5.62 13.92
N GLU A 66 16.90 5.11 14.66
CA GLU A 66 18.15 5.82 14.99
C GLU A 66 18.93 6.27 13.73
N ASP A 67 18.74 5.58 12.61
CA ASP A 67 19.40 5.86 11.32
C ASP A 67 18.52 6.63 10.31
N GLY A 68 17.33 7.08 10.69
CA GLY A 68 16.42 7.81 9.79
C GLY A 68 15.81 6.95 8.67
N GLU A 69 15.89 5.62 8.77
CA GLU A 69 15.18 4.71 7.89
C GLU A 69 13.67 4.87 8.06
N GLN A 70 13.01 5.29 6.99
CA GLN A 70 11.56 5.34 6.94
C GLN A 70 11.05 3.91 6.84
N PHE A 71 10.26 3.47 7.82
CA PHE A 71 9.52 2.24 7.70
C PHE A 71 8.65 2.32 6.45
N GLN A 72 8.81 1.33 5.58
CA GLN A 72 7.95 1.11 4.43
C GLN A 72 7.31 -0.25 4.64
N LEU A 73 5.99 -0.32 4.49
CA LEU A 73 5.30 -1.60 4.49
C LEU A 73 5.94 -2.54 3.45
N PRO A 74 6.26 -3.80 3.81
CA PRO A 74 6.96 -4.71 2.90
C PRO A 74 6.12 -4.99 1.64
N GLY A 75 6.62 -4.58 0.46
CA GLY A 75 6.14 -4.97 -0.87
C GLY A 75 4.71 -4.54 -1.25
N LEU A 76 4.34 -4.70 -2.53
CA LEU A 76 2.95 -4.46 -2.99
C LEU A 76 2.02 -5.55 -2.44
N TRP A 77 1.00 -5.15 -1.70
CA TRP A 77 -0.10 -6.03 -1.30
C TRP A 77 -1.24 -5.81 -2.29
N PHE A 78 -1.48 -6.79 -3.15
CA PHE A 78 -2.61 -6.74 -4.08
C PHE A 78 -3.85 -7.34 -3.42
N ASN A 79 -4.99 -6.65 -3.54
CA ASN A 79 -6.28 -7.24 -3.26
C ASN A 79 -6.70 -8.21 -4.39
N THR A 80 -7.76 -8.98 -4.20
CA THR A 80 -8.21 -9.96 -5.19
C THR A 80 -8.48 -9.34 -6.57
N SER A 81 -9.09 -8.17 -6.61
CA SER A 81 -9.40 -7.47 -7.86
C SER A 81 -8.14 -6.95 -8.55
N GLU A 82 -7.13 -6.51 -7.82
CA GLU A 82 -5.85 -6.07 -8.37
C GLU A 82 -5.02 -7.23 -8.92
N ILE A 83 -4.99 -8.37 -8.22
CA ILE A 83 -4.37 -9.60 -8.75
C ILE A 83 -5.07 -10.03 -10.03
N GLN A 84 -6.40 -10.03 -10.03
CA GLN A 84 -7.18 -10.35 -11.24
C GLN A 84 -6.90 -9.39 -12.38
N ALA A 85 -6.77 -8.09 -12.11
CA ALA A 85 -6.42 -7.10 -13.11
C ALA A 85 -5.02 -7.35 -13.69
N LEU A 86 -4.02 -7.62 -12.85
CA LEU A 86 -2.66 -7.92 -13.28
C LEU A 86 -2.57 -9.21 -14.11
N LEU A 87 -3.24 -10.28 -13.67
CA LEU A 87 -3.33 -11.52 -14.44
C LEU A 87 -4.05 -11.32 -15.78
N SER A 88 -5.12 -10.52 -15.79
CA SER A 88 -5.83 -10.17 -17.02
C SER A 88 -4.93 -9.36 -17.96
N MET A 89 -4.13 -8.43 -17.44
CA MET A 89 -3.16 -7.69 -18.22
C MET A 89 -2.09 -8.61 -18.80
N ASP A 90 -1.48 -9.52 -18.03
CA ASP A 90 -0.50 -10.49 -18.57
C ASP A 90 -1.14 -11.37 -19.66
N ALA A 91 -2.37 -11.84 -19.47
CA ALA A 91 -3.09 -12.62 -20.46
C ALA A 91 -3.40 -11.83 -21.74
N LEU A 92 -3.84 -10.57 -21.63
CA LEU A 92 -4.09 -9.69 -22.78
C LEU A 92 -2.78 -9.40 -23.55
N LEU A 93 -1.70 -9.14 -22.83
CA LEU A 93 -0.38 -8.91 -23.41
C LEU A 93 0.19 -10.17 -24.08
N ALA A 94 -0.09 -11.36 -23.55
CA ALA A 94 0.31 -12.62 -24.16
C ALA A 94 -0.40 -12.91 -25.49
N ASN A 95 -1.63 -12.39 -25.67
CA ASN A 95 -2.44 -12.58 -26.88
C ASN A 95 -2.25 -11.49 -27.94
N LEU A 96 -1.43 -10.46 -27.68
CA LEU A 96 -1.09 -9.44 -28.67
C LEU A 96 -0.30 -10.09 -29.82
N GLN A 97 -0.81 -9.93 -31.05
CA GLN A 97 -0.15 -10.48 -32.24
C GLN A 97 1.26 -9.90 -32.40
N PRO A 98 2.25 -10.71 -32.81
CA PRO A 98 3.59 -10.23 -33.09
C PRO A 98 3.53 -9.15 -34.18
N GLY A 99 4.01 -7.96 -33.83
CA GLY A 99 3.98 -6.78 -34.69
C GLY A 99 4.98 -5.73 -34.21
N VAL A 100 4.99 -4.57 -34.86
CA VAL A 100 5.96 -3.48 -34.58
C VAL A 100 5.97 -3.06 -33.11
N LEU A 101 4.83 -3.21 -32.41
CA LEU A 101 4.67 -2.86 -31.00
C LEU A 101 5.19 -3.93 -30.02
N SER A 102 5.41 -5.17 -30.44
CA SER A 102 5.76 -6.27 -29.52
C SER A 102 7.07 -6.01 -28.78
N ASN A 103 8.09 -5.51 -29.48
CA ASN A 103 9.38 -5.17 -28.88
C ASN A 103 9.30 -4.02 -27.87
N HIS A 104 8.31 -3.13 -28.02
CA HIS A 104 8.09 -2.01 -27.10
C HIS A 104 7.25 -2.40 -25.86
N ILE A 105 6.50 -3.51 -25.94
CA ILE A 105 5.60 -3.98 -24.88
C ILE A 105 6.31 -5.02 -23.97
N GLU A 106 7.35 -5.70 -24.45
CA GLU A 106 8.09 -6.71 -23.69
C GLU A 106 8.64 -6.22 -22.33
N PRO A 107 9.15 -4.98 -22.18
CA PRO A 107 9.55 -4.46 -20.87
C PRO A 107 8.39 -4.32 -19.89
N LEU A 108 7.20 -3.92 -20.37
CA LEU A 108 6.00 -3.81 -19.55
C LEU A 108 5.52 -5.20 -19.08
N ARG A 109 5.52 -6.19 -19.98
CA ARG A 109 5.19 -7.58 -19.64
C ARG A 109 6.14 -8.15 -18.59
N SER A 110 7.44 -7.89 -18.75
CA SER A 110 8.46 -8.29 -17.78
C SER A 110 8.23 -7.65 -16.40
N ARG A 111 7.79 -6.38 -16.38
CA ARG A 111 7.45 -5.68 -15.13
C ARG A 111 6.22 -6.25 -14.44
N ILE A 112 5.17 -6.61 -15.20
CA ILE A 112 3.97 -7.24 -14.65
C ILE A 112 4.30 -8.61 -14.05
N ARG A 113 5.13 -9.41 -14.72
CA ARG A 113 5.57 -10.72 -14.19
C ARG A 113 6.39 -10.60 -12.92
N MET A 114 7.31 -9.64 -12.86
CA MET A 114 8.04 -9.32 -11.62
C MET A 114 7.13 -8.90 -10.45
N LEU A 115 5.91 -8.43 -10.72
CA LEU A 115 4.94 -8.10 -9.68
C LEU A 115 4.07 -9.30 -9.27
N LEU A 116 4.07 -10.37 -10.08
CA LEU A 116 3.31 -11.61 -9.83
C LEU A 116 4.17 -12.72 -9.21
N ASP A 117 5.50 -12.64 -9.36
CA ASP A 117 6.51 -13.54 -8.75
C ASP A 117 6.86 -13.13 -7.31
#